data_AF-A0A0D8Y987-F1
#
_entry.id   AF-A0A0D8Y987-F1
#
_cell.length_a   1.000
_cell.length_b   1.000
_cell.length_c   1.000
_cell.angle_alpha   90.00
_cell.angle_beta   90.00
_cell.angle_gamma   90.00
#
_symmetry.space_group_name_H-M   'P 1'
#
loop_
_entity.id
_entity.type
_entity.pdbx_description
1 polymer ?
#
loop_
_entity_poly.entity_id
_entity_poly.type
_entity_poly.pdbx_seq_one_letter_code
_entity_poly.pdbx_strand_id
1 'polypeptide(L)'
;MGRFFQRIFAHTNICPVLAAANQPPNLVVISQYMPFGSLYNVLHEQSSVVIDHSQAIRFAVDIARGMSYLHSLDPPILRYYLSSKHVVVDEELTAKLSMADTKFSFQEVGRMYSPAWMSPEALQRDPEDLNIRAADMWSFGILLWELNTREVPFADLSPMECGMKIALEGLRVQIPPGTSRNMCRLMNICLNEDPGRRPNFDQIIPILEKMS
;
A
#
# COMPACT_ATOMS: atom_id res chain seq x y z
N MET A 1 -27.90 9.43 -2.86
CA MET A 1 -27.11 9.55 -1.62
C MET A 1 -26.00 8.51 -1.72
N GLY A 2 -24.78 8.91 -2.11
CA GLY A 2 -23.69 7.96 -2.31
C GLY A 2 -23.24 7.38 -0.96
N ARG A 3 -23.13 6.06 -0.85
CA ARG A 3 -22.48 5.43 0.31
C ARG A 3 -21.03 5.91 0.34
N PHE A 4 -20.65 6.65 1.38
CA PHE A 4 -19.24 7.02 1.60
C PHE A 4 -18.49 5.78 2.10
N PHE A 5 -18.00 4.95 1.16
CA PHE A 5 -17.21 3.74 1.44
C PHE A 5 -15.91 4.01 2.24
N GLN A 6 -15.55 5.28 2.44
CA GLN A 6 -14.35 5.72 3.17
C GLN A 6 -14.56 5.91 4.68
N ARG A 7 -15.81 5.80 5.18
CA ARG A 7 -16.13 5.94 6.62
C ARG A 7 -16.11 4.59 7.34
N ILE A 8 -14.92 4.02 7.51
CA ILE A 8 -14.71 2.69 8.08
C ILE A 8 -14.14 2.80 9.50
N PHE A 9 -14.97 2.57 10.51
CA PHE A 9 -14.57 2.68 11.93
C PHE A 9 -14.34 1.33 12.62
N ALA A 10 -14.52 0.21 11.91
CA ALA A 10 -14.61 -1.12 12.50
C ALA A 10 -13.27 -1.89 12.55
N HIS A 11 -12.14 -1.24 12.24
CA HIS A 11 -10.84 -1.91 12.20
C HIS A 11 -9.70 -0.99 12.66
N THR A 12 -8.82 -1.49 13.52
CA THR A 12 -7.72 -0.72 14.15
C THR A 12 -6.67 -0.26 13.15
N ASN A 13 -6.40 -1.05 12.12
CA ASN A 13 -5.45 -0.71 11.05
C ASN A 13 -6.07 0.06 9.87
N ILE A 14 -7.23 0.72 10.07
CA ILE A 14 -7.85 1.61 9.08
C ILE A 14 -7.96 3.00 9.69
N CYS A 15 -7.51 4.02 8.95
CA CYS A 15 -7.73 5.43 9.28
C CYS A 15 -8.93 5.95 8.48
N PRO A 16 -10.11 6.13 9.12
CA PRO A 16 -11.32 6.54 8.42
C PRO A 16 -11.28 7.98 7.96
N VAL A 17 -12.10 8.27 6.95
CA VAL A 17 -12.64 9.61 6.75
C VAL A 17 -13.66 9.91 7.84
N LEU A 18 -13.41 10.94 8.63
CA LEU A 18 -14.31 11.41 9.70
C LEU A 18 -15.49 12.18 9.11
N ALA A 19 -15.18 13.09 8.18
CA ALA A 19 -16.17 13.94 7.52
C ALA A 19 -15.70 14.34 6.11
N ALA A 20 -16.65 14.77 5.28
CA ALA A 20 -16.36 15.40 4.00
C ALA A 20 -17.25 16.64 3.84
N ALA A 21 -16.68 17.72 3.33
CA ALA A 21 -17.40 18.95 3.00
C ALA A 21 -17.32 19.20 1.50
N ASN A 22 -18.48 19.25 0.85
CA ASN A 22 -18.59 19.55 -0.57
C ASN A 22 -19.04 21.00 -0.75
N GLN A 23 -18.09 21.88 -1.04
CA GLN A 23 -18.31 23.31 -1.31
C GLN A 23 -17.63 23.67 -2.62
N PRO A 24 -18.31 23.49 -3.77
CA PRO A 24 -17.73 23.78 -5.08
C PRO A 24 -17.03 25.14 -5.12
N PRO A 25 -15.79 25.22 -5.64
CA PRO A 25 -15.09 24.19 -6.42
C PRO A 25 -14.35 23.12 -5.56
N ASN A 26 -14.43 23.21 -4.24
CA ASN A 26 -13.62 22.39 -3.33
C ASN A 26 -14.40 21.20 -2.75
N LEU A 27 -13.81 20.01 -2.84
CA LEU A 27 -14.19 18.87 -2.02
C LEU A 27 -13.11 18.69 -0.95
N VAL A 28 -13.50 18.78 0.31
CA VAL A 28 -12.61 18.64 1.46
C VAL A 28 -12.92 17.35 2.18
N VAL A 29 -11.90 16.56 2.47
CA VAL A 29 -11.98 15.33 3.26
C VAL A 29 -11.24 15.56 4.57
N ILE A 30 -11.86 15.17 5.69
CA ILE A 30 -11.31 15.33 7.04
C ILE A 30 -11.08 13.94 7.61
N SER A 31 -9.85 13.65 8.00
CA SER A 31 -9.43 12.41 8.68
C SER A 31 -8.73 12.75 10.01
N GLN A 32 -8.48 11.72 10.82
CA GLN A 32 -7.69 11.88 12.04
C GLN A 32 -6.26 12.30 11.69
N TYR A 33 -5.71 13.26 12.43
CA TYR A 33 -4.31 13.66 12.32
C TYR A 33 -3.39 12.55 12.84
N MET A 34 -2.34 12.25 12.07
CA MET A 34 -1.35 11.22 12.39
C MET A 34 0.01 11.91 12.59
N PRO A 35 0.57 11.91 13.81
CA PRO A 35 1.71 12.75 14.17
C PRO A 35 2.99 12.40 13.39
N PHE A 36 3.15 11.13 12.99
CA PHE A 36 4.30 10.69 12.20
C PHE A 36 4.06 10.74 10.69
N GLY A 37 2.88 11.20 10.25
CA GLY A 37 2.52 11.28 8.84
C GLY A 37 2.37 9.90 8.19
N SER A 38 2.81 9.78 6.94
CA SER A 38 2.79 8.53 6.19
C SER A 38 3.98 7.64 6.53
N LEU A 39 3.85 6.33 6.25
CA LEU A 39 4.95 5.39 6.35
C LEU A 39 6.13 5.81 5.47
N TYR A 40 5.87 6.45 4.32
CA TYR A 40 6.91 7.06 3.49
C TYR A 40 7.71 8.12 4.26
N ASN A 41 7.04 9.01 5.01
CA ASN A 41 7.72 10.02 5.84
C ASN A 41 8.56 9.33 6.94
N VAL A 42 8.01 8.29 7.57
CA VAL A 42 8.71 7.53 8.62
C VAL A 42 9.97 6.84 8.11
N LEU A 43 9.94 6.28 6.90
CA LEU A 43 11.04 5.49 6.34
C LEU A 43 12.13 6.33 5.66
N HIS A 44 11.75 7.41 4.96
CA HIS A 44 12.64 8.08 4.00
C HIS A 44 12.89 9.55 4.27
N GLU A 45 12.08 10.17 5.11
CA GLU A 45 12.26 11.56 5.51
C GLU A 45 12.86 11.66 6.92
N GLN A 46 13.24 12.85 7.35
CA GLN A 46 13.76 13.08 8.70
C GLN A 46 12.64 12.88 9.73
N SER A 47 12.40 11.61 10.10
CA SER A 47 11.57 11.24 11.24
C SER A 47 12.44 11.06 12.48
N SER A 48 11.91 11.39 13.65
CA SER A 48 12.56 11.10 14.94
C SER A 48 12.44 9.61 15.33
N VAL A 49 11.81 8.79 14.49
CA VAL A 49 11.46 7.40 14.79
C VAL A 49 12.55 6.47 14.27
N VAL A 50 13.19 5.74 15.19
CA VAL A 50 14.11 4.68 14.82
C VAL A 50 13.32 3.40 14.57
N ILE A 51 13.23 2.98 13.31
CA ILE A 51 12.57 1.74 12.93
C ILE A 51 13.59 0.60 12.91
N ASP A 52 13.52 -0.30 13.87
CA ASP A 52 14.28 -1.55 13.88
C ASP A 52 13.59 -2.64 13.05
N HIS A 53 14.16 -3.85 13.02
CA HIS A 53 13.57 -4.97 12.29
C HIS A 53 12.19 -5.37 12.84
N SER A 54 12.03 -5.40 14.17
CA SER A 54 10.77 -5.79 14.82
C SER A 54 9.64 -4.81 14.50
N GLN A 55 9.90 -3.50 14.54
CA GLN A 55 8.92 -2.48 14.17
C GLN A 55 8.57 -2.55 12.67
N ALA A 56 9.53 -2.86 11.79
CA ALA A 56 9.24 -3.06 10.37
C ALA A 56 8.30 -4.26 10.14
N ILE A 57 8.50 -5.37 10.85
CA ILE A 57 7.58 -6.53 10.79
C ILE A 57 6.21 -6.17 11.37
N ARG A 58 6.14 -5.40 12.47
CA ARG A 58 4.87 -4.90 13.03
C ARG A 58 4.09 -4.05 12.03
N PHE A 59 4.75 -3.13 11.32
CA PHE A 59 4.11 -2.38 10.23
C PHE A 59 3.59 -3.29 9.12
N ALA A 60 4.37 -4.30 8.72
CA ALA A 60 3.91 -5.27 7.71
C ALA A 60 2.66 -6.04 8.17
N VAL A 61 2.61 -6.48 9.43
CA VAL A 61 1.44 -7.15 10.02
C VAL A 61 0.22 -6.23 10.03
N ASP A 62 0.38 -5.00 10.49
CA ASP A 62 -0.68 -3.99 10.57
C ASP A 62 -1.30 -3.69 9.20
N ILE A 63 -0.44 -3.45 8.20
CA ILE A 63 -0.86 -3.22 6.81
C ILE A 63 -1.59 -4.45 6.27
N ALA A 64 -1.05 -5.66 6.50
CA ALA A 64 -1.67 -6.89 6.02
C ALA A 64 -3.05 -7.13 6.64
N ARG A 65 -3.23 -6.84 7.94
CA ARG A 65 -4.53 -6.91 8.63
C ARG A 65 -5.52 -5.89 8.06
N GLY A 66 -5.09 -4.64 7.88
CA GLY A 66 -5.91 -3.61 7.24
C GLY A 66 -6.39 -4.01 5.85
N MET A 67 -5.49 -4.53 5.01
CA MET A 67 -5.82 -4.95 3.65
C MET A 67 -6.71 -6.19 3.62
N SER A 68 -6.47 -7.17 4.50
CA SER A 68 -7.35 -8.33 4.68
C SER A 68 -8.78 -7.89 5.00
N TYR A 69 -8.93 -6.91 5.90
CA TYR A 69 -10.23 -6.32 6.20
C TYR A 69 -10.85 -5.63 4.97
N LEU A 70 -10.12 -4.78 4.24
CA LEU A 70 -10.65 -4.12 3.04
C LEU A 70 -11.06 -5.13 1.96
N HIS A 71 -10.31 -6.22 1.79
CA HIS A 71 -10.63 -7.29 0.83
C HIS A 71 -11.87 -8.11 1.21
N SER A 72 -12.28 -8.07 2.47
CA SER A 72 -13.49 -8.72 2.97
C SER A 72 -14.77 -7.92 2.70
N LEU A 73 -14.66 -6.64 2.32
CA LEU A 73 -15.80 -5.79 2.00
C LEU A 73 -16.45 -6.20 0.67
N ASP A 74 -17.77 -6.07 0.60
CA ASP A 74 -18.57 -6.33 -0.59
C ASP A 74 -19.50 -5.12 -0.90
N PRO A 75 -19.31 -4.39 -2.02
CA PRO A 75 -18.25 -4.57 -3.02
C PRO A 75 -16.85 -4.09 -2.53
N PRO A 76 -15.76 -4.57 -3.15
CA PRO A 76 -14.40 -4.12 -2.82
C PRO A 76 -14.16 -2.65 -3.23
N ILE A 77 -13.18 -2.02 -2.57
CA ILE A 77 -12.80 -0.62 -2.84
C ILE A 77 -11.83 -0.58 -4.03
N LEU A 78 -12.35 -0.29 -5.23
CA LEU A 78 -11.58 -0.42 -6.48
C LEU A 78 -10.48 0.64 -6.71
N ARG A 79 -10.53 1.77 -6.00
CA ARG A 79 -9.66 2.95 -6.24
C ARG A 79 -8.74 3.27 -5.06
N TYR A 80 -8.45 2.26 -4.24
CA TYR A 80 -7.43 2.33 -3.21
C TYR A 80 -6.15 1.72 -3.77
N TYR A 81 -5.10 2.53 -3.93
CA TYR A 81 -3.81 2.08 -4.46
C TYR A 81 -2.81 2.01 -3.31
N LEU A 82 -2.52 0.80 -2.84
CA LEU A 82 -1.63 0.61 -1.70
C LEU A 82 -0.20 1.09 -2.02
N SER A 83 0.34 1.97 -1.18
CA SER A 83 1.76 2.35 -1.16
C SER A 83 2.14 2.94 0.20
N SER A 84 3.43 3.16 0.45
CA SER A 84 3.89 3.73 1.74
C SER A 84 3.37 5.15 1.98
N LYS A 85 2.92 5.84 0.93
CA LYS A 85 2.27 7.16 1.01
C LYS A 85 0.81 7.10 1.47
N HIS A 86 0.14 5.96 1.30
CA HIS A 86 -1.28 5.73 1.66
C HIS A 86 -1.45 4.97 2.98
N VAL A 87 -0.33 4.70 3.66
CA VAL A 87 -0.28 4.14 5.01
C VAL A 87 0.18 5.25 5.94
N VAL A 88 -0.57 5.50 7.00
CA VAL A 88 -0.26 6.51 8.03
C VAL A 88 0.10 5.86 9.36
N VAL A 89 0.91 6.52 10.17
CA VAL A 89 1.45 5.97 11.42
C VAL A 89 1.01 6.82 12.61
N ASP A 90 0.37 6.17 13.59
CA ASP A 90 -0.11 6.83 14.80
C ASP A 90 0.96 6.93 15.90
N GLU A 91 0.62 7.59 17.00
CA GLU A 91 1.50 7.83 18.15
C GLU A 91 2.05 6.56 18.82
N GLU A 92 1.36 5.42 18.66
CA GLU A 92 1.77 4.12 19.20
C GLU A 92 2.62 3.31 18.19
N LEU A 93 2.99 3.92 17.06
CA LEU A 93 3.66 3.25 15.93
C LEU A 93 2.81 2.12 15.33
N THR A 94 1.48 2.30 15.31
CA THR A 94 0.56 1.42 14.58
C THR A 94 0.38 1.94 13.16
N ALA A 95 0.55 1.07 12.16
CA ALA A 95 0.28 1.42 10.77
C ALA A 95 -1.23 1.30 10.45
N LYS A 96 -1.76 2.30 9.74
CA LYS A 96 -3.18 2.38 9.35
C LYS A 96 -3.33 2.75 7.88
N LEU A 97 -4.25 2.10 7.17
CA LEU A 97 -4.57 2.44 5.79
C LEU A 97 -5.41 3.72 5.76
N SER A 98 -4.94 4.74 5.07
CA SER A 98 -5.64 6.03 4.98
C SER A 98 -6.77 5.99 3.95
N MET A 99 -8.02 6.02 4.43
CA MET A 99 -9.17 6.07 3.53
C MET A 99 -9.33 7.43 2.83
N ALA A 100 -8.71 8.49 3.37
CA ALA A 100 -8.72 9.82 2.78
C ALA A 100 -7.95 9.88 1.45
N ASP A 101 -6.97 8.99 1.25
CA ASP A 101 -6.16 8.92 0.03
C ASP A 101 -6.79 8.01 -1.05
N THR A 102 -7.98 7.46 -0.80
CA THR A 102 -8.73 6.72 -1.82
C THR A 102 -9.21 7.69 -2.90
N LYS A 103 -8.80 7.47 -4.15
CA LYS A 103 -9.12 8.40 -5.25
C LYS A 103 -10.61 8.40 -5.57
N PHE A 104 -11.19 9.60 -5.72
CA PHE A 104 -12.52 9.76 -6.30
C PHE A 104 -12.48 9.52 -7.82
N SER A 105 -13.61 9.09 -8.40
CA SER A 105 -13.69 8.76 -9.84
C SER A 105 -13.36 9.93 -10.77
N PHE A 106 -13.55 11.17 -10.33
CA PHE A 106 -13.25 12.38 -11.10
C PHE A 106 -11.85 12.94 -10.86
N GLN A 107 -11.10 12.42 -9.88
CA GLN A 107 -9.78 12.94 -9.52
C GLN A 107 -8.71 12.31 -10.42
N GLU A 108 -7.88 13.16 -11.05
CA GLU A 108 -6.65 12.75 -11.73
C GLU A 108 -6.82 11.62 -12.75
N VAL A 109 -7.91 11.67 -13.52
CA VAL A 109 -8.24 10.66 -14.53
C VAL A 109 -7.04 10.46 -15.47
N GLY A 110 -6.55 9.22 -15.57
CA GLY A 110 -5.41 8.84 -16.41
C GLY A 110 -4.03 9.23 -15.88
N ARG A 111 -3.90 9.73 -14.63
CA ARG A 111 -2.60 10.08 -14.04
C ARG A 111 -2.23 9.17 -12.88
N MET A 112 -1.00 8.65 -12.94
CA MET A 112 -0.43 7.79 -11.91
C MET A 112 0.85 8.41 -11.33
N TYR A 113 0.82 8.69 -10.03
CA TYR A 113 1.91 9.41 -9.34
C TYR A 113 2.82 8.49 -8.52
N SER A 114 2.46 7.22 -8.36
CA SER A 114 3.25 6.24 -7.60
C SER A 114 3.25 4.86 -8.25
N PRO A 115 3.68 4.74 -9.53
CA PRO A 115 3.64 3.48 -10.27
C PRO A 115 4.61 2.42 -9.74
N ALA A 116 5.62 2.81 -8.96
CA ALA A 116 6.61 1.89 -8.38
C ALA A 116 6.02 0.81 -7.46
N TRP A 117 4.86 1.05 -6.84
CA TRP A 117 4.15 0.07 -6.02
C TRP A 117 3.11 -0.72 -6.80
N MET A 118 2.88 -0.42 -8.08
CA MET A 118 1.79 -1.03 -8.84
C MET A 118 2.23 -2.30 -9.55
N SER A 119 1.30 -3.25 -9.66
CA SER A 119 1.56 -4.47 -10.41
C SER A 119 1.65 -4.20 -11.91
N PRO A 120 2.43 -5.00 -12.67
CA PRO A 120 2.59 -4.81 -14.11
C PRO A 120 1.26 -4.82 -14.87
N GLU A 121 0.31 -5.64 -14.43
CA GLU A 121 -1.01 -5.72 -15.04
C GLU A 121 -1.92 -4.54 -14.66
N ALA A 122 -1.80 -3.97 -13.45
CA ALA A 122 -2.55 -2.78 -13.05
C ALA A 122 -2.08 -1.50 -13.76
N LEU A 123 -0.85 -1.51 -14.31
CA LEU A 123 -0.32 -0.44 -15.15
C LEU A 123 -0.88 -0.47 -16.58
N GLN A 124 -1.48 -1.60 -17.01
CA GLN A 124 -1.85 -1.84 -18.40
C GLN A 124 -3.36 -2.01 -18.61
N ARG A 125 -4.13 -2.30 -17.55
CA ARG A 125 -5.54 -2.66 -17.64
C ARG A 125 -6.38 -1.77 -16.73
N ASP A 126 -7.66 -1.62 -17.09
CA ASP A 126 -8.61 -0.92 -16.24
C ASP A 126 -8.87 -1.70 -14.94
N PRO A 127 -9.10 -1.01 -13.80
CA PRO A 127 -9.37 -1.67 -12.52
C PRO A 127 -10.60 -2.61 -12.54
N GLU A 128 -11.56 -2.38 -13.43
CA GLU A 128 -12.77 -3.19 -13.57
C GLU A 128 -12.48 -4.59 -14.15
N ASP A 129 -11.38 -4.74 -14.90
CA ASP A 129 -10.93 -6.01 -15.50
C ASP A 129 -9.82 -6.69 -14.70
N LEU A 130 -9.46 -6.11 -13.55
CA LEU A 130 -8.30 -6.51 -12.75
C LEU A 130 -8.72 -7.44 -11.60
N ASN A 131 -7.90 -8.45 -11.31
CA ASN A 131 -7.92 -9.06 -9.98
C ASN A 131 -7.25 -8.10 -8.98
N ILE A 132 -8.03 -7.16 -8.45
CA ILE A 132 -7.54 -6.11 -7.54
C ILE A 132 -6.87 -6.71 -6.30
N ARG A 133 -7.39 -7.81 -5.77
CA ARG A 133 -6.79 -8.46 -4.60
C ARG A 133 -5.35 -8.92 -4.86
N ALA A 134 -5.10 -9.49 -6.03
CA ALA A 134 -3.77 -9.90 -6.44
C ALA A 134 -2.86 -8.69 -6.77
N ALA A 135 -3.41 -7.61 -7.33
CA ALA A 135 -2.67 -6.38 -7.59
C ALA A 135 -2.23 -5.70 -6.28
N ASP A 136 -3.11 -5.64 -5.28
CA ASP A 136 -2.77 -5.13 -3.95
C ASP A 136 -1.68 -5.96 -3.26
N MET A 137 -1.67 -7.28 -3.47
CA MET A 137 -0.63 -8.15 -2.93
C MET A 137 0.75 -7.85 -3.54
N TRP A 138 0.80 -7.44 -4.81
CA TRP A 138 2.04 -6.94 -5.42
C TRP A 138 2.52 -5.67 -4.72
N SER A 139 1.62 -4.71 -4.53
CA SER A 139 1.93 -3.47 -3.81
C SER A 139 2.43 -3.72 -2.41
N PHE A 140 1.86 -4.72 -1.72
CA PHE A 140 2.37 -5.18 -0.43
C PHE A 140 3.76 -5.82 -0.54
N GLY A 141 4.04 -6.58 -1.61
CA GLY A 141 5.39 -7.09 -1.88
C GLY A 141 6.44 -5.99 -2.03
N ILE A 142 6.09 -4.88 -2.69
CA ILE A 142 6.96 -3.69 -2.78
C ILE A 142 7.13 -3.02 -1.41
N LEU A 143 6.07 -2.93 -0.60
CA LEU A 143 6.17 -2.43 0.78
C LEU A 143 7.08 -3.29 1.66
N LEU A 144 7.04 -4.62 1.54
CA LEU A 144 7.96 -5.51 2.25
C LEU A 144 9.41 -5.25 1.83
N TRP A 145 9.64 -5.04 0.54
CA TRP A 145 10.96 -4.67 0.03
C TRP A 145 11.42 -3.33 0.63
N GLU A 146 10.57 -2.31 0.58
CA GLU A 146 10.84 -0.96 1.10
C GLU A 146 11.13 -0.97 2.62
N LEU A 147 10.37 -1.75 3.40
CA LEU A 147 10.59 -1.94 4.84
C LEU A 147 11.92 -2.64 5.15
N ASN A 148 12.36 -3.55 4.27
CA ASN A 148 13.58 -4.33 4.42
C ASN A 148 14.83 -3.53 3.98
N THR A 149 14.74 -2.75 2.90
CA THR A 149 15.88 -2.00 2.33
C THR A 149 16.02 -0.60 2.90
N ARG A 150 14.92 0.01 3.34
CA ARG A 150 14.84 1.45 3.65
C ARG A 150 15.19 2.34 2.46
N GLU A 151 14.95 1.83 1.27
CA GLU A 151 15.14 2.55 0.01
C GLU A 151 13.79 2.83 -0.64
N VAL A 152 13.71 3.95 -1.35
CA VAL A 152 12.55 4.26 -2.20
C VAL A 152 12.65 3.41 -3.48
N PRO A 153 11.61 2.64 -3.85
CA PRO A 153 11.66 1.79 -5.03
C PRO A 153 11.84 2.62 -6.30
N PHE A 154 12.92 2.34 -7.05
CA PHE A 154 13.27 3.02 -8.31
C PHE A 154 13.41 4.54 -8.16
N ALA A 155 14.03 5.00 -7.05
CA ALA A 155 14.17 6.42 -6.69
C ALA A 155 14.82 7.30 -7.78
N ASP A 156 15.61 6.71 -8.66
CA ASP A 156 16.34 7.35 -9.76
C ASP A 156 15.50 7.59 -11.02
N LEU A 157 14.28 7.04 -11.08
CA LEU A 157 13.40 7.13 -12.24
C LEU A 157 12.24 8.11 -12.00
N SER A 158 11.85 8.86 -13.04
CA SER A 158 10.59 9.59 -13.00
C SER A 158 9.39 8.62 -12.97
N PRO A 159 8.21 9.04 -12.47
CA PRO A 159 7.02 8.17 -12.46
C PRO A 159 6.66 7.61 -13.84
N MET A 160 6.79 8.41 -14.91
CA MET A 160 6.49 7.95 -16.27
C MET A 160 7.46 6.85 -16.72
N GLU A 161 8.77 7.06 -16.55
CA GLU A 161 9.79 6.08 -16.91
C GLU A 161 9.64 4.80 -16.09
N CYS A 162 9.42 4.94 -14.78
CA CYS A 162 9.19 3.82 -13.87
C CYS A 162 7.99 2.97 -14.34
N GLY A 163 6.83 3.59 -14.59
CA GLY A 163 5.64 2.89 -15.05
C GLY A 163 5.84 2.16 -16.38
N MET A 164 6.45 2.83 -17.36
CA MET A 164 6.73 2.24 -18.68
C MET A 164 7.68 1.04 -18.58
N LYS A 165 8.76 1.17 -17.79
CA LYS A 165 9.75 0.11 -17.61
C LYS A 165 9.20 -1.09 -16.86
N ILE A 166 8.36 -0.88 -15.84
CA ILE A 166 7.70 -1.97 -15.13
C ILE A 166 6.74 -2.72 -16.06
N ALA A 167 5.93 -1.98 -16.81
CA ALA A 167 4.88 -2.55 -17.67
C ALA A 167 5.45 -3.26 -18.91
N LEU A 168 6.46 -2.69 -19.57
CA LEU A 168 6.89 -3.10 -20.92
C LEU A 168 8.31 -3.67 -20.97
N GLU A 169 9.18 -3.32 -20.04
CA GLU A 169 10.61 -3.72 -20.06
C GLU A 169 10.98 -4.74 -18.97
N GLY A 170 10.03 -5.13 -18.10
CA GLY A 170 10.28 -6.11 -17.05
C GLY A 170 11.13 -5.58 -15.88
N LEU A 171 11.13 -4.26 -15.64
CA LEU A 171 11.82 -3.69 -14.47
C LEU A 171 11.20 -4.19 -13.16
N ARG A 172 12.03 -4.71 -12.26
CA ARG A 172 11.64 -5.25 -10.94
C ARG A 172 12.64 -4.84 -9.86
N VAL A 173 12.17 -4.77 -8.62
CA VAL A 173 13.04 -4.55 -7.45
C VAL A 173 14.01 -5.72 -7.27
N GLN A 174 15.24 -5.43 -6.84
CA GLN A 174 16.24 -6.45 -6.55
C GLN A 174 16.26 -6.73 -5.05
N ILE A 175 16.15 -8.00 -4.65
CA ILE A 175 16.22 -8.37 -3.23
C ILE A 175 17.69 -8.33 -2.79
N PRO A 176 18.10 -7.46 -1.83
CA PRO A 176 19.50 -7.32 -1.48
C PRO A 176 20.11 -8.58 -0.85
N PRO A 177 21.41 -8.82 -1.07
CA PRO A 177 22.13 -9.88 -0.37
C PRO A 177 22.08 -9.64 1.15
N GLY A 178 21.93 -10.71 1.93
CA GLY A 178 21.78 -10.61 3.39
C GLY A 178 20.34 -10.55 3.89
N THR A 179 19.35 -10.40 3.00
CA THR A 179 17.93 -10.54 3.36
C THR A 179 17.64 -11.96 3.87
N SER A 180 16.89 -12.07 4.97
CA SER A 180 16.58 -13.38 5.56
C SER A 180 15.83 -14.29 4.57
N ARG A 181 16.06 -15.60 4.65
CA ARG A 181 15.44 -16.57 3.73
C ARG A 181 13.90 -16.51 3.77
N ASN A 182 13.34 -16.27 4.95
CA ASN A 182 11.89 -16.18 5.13
C ASN A 182 11.33 -14.91 4.47
N MET A 183 11.98 -13.76 4.67
CA MET A 183 11.58 -12.50 4.03
C MET A 183 11.72 -12.56 2.51
N CYS A 184 12.82 -13.13 2.01
CA CYS A 184 13.03 -13.32 0.58
C CYS A 184 11.94 -14.21 -0.05
N ARG A 185 11.58 -15.33 0.60
CA ARG A 185 10.48 -16.19 0.12
C ARG A 185 9.13 -15.48 0.11
N LEU A 186 8.84 -14.71 1.16
CA LEU A 186 7.60 -13.94 1.27
C LEU A 186 7.52 -12.86 0.18
N MET A 187 8.57 -12.08 -0.02
CA MET A 187 8.61 -11.08 -1.10
C MET A 187 8.43 -11.72 -2.49
N ASN A 188 9.12 -12.84 -2.75
CA ASN A 188 9.01 -13.54 -4.04
C ASN A 188 7.60 -14.08 -4.34
N ILE A 189 6.87 -14.57 -3.33
CA ILE A 189 5.51 -15.07 -3.56
C ILE A 189 4.50 -13.92 -3.70
N CYS A 190 4.68 -12.80 -3.00
CA CYS A 190 3.85 -11.60 -3.15
C CYS A 190 4.07 -10.91 -4.50
N LEU A 191 5.33 -10.89 -5.00
CA LEU A 191 5.73 -10.30 -6.28
C LEU A 191 5.72 -11.32 -7.44
N ASN A 192 4.88 -12.35 -7.37
CA ASN A 192 4.78 -13.32 -8.46
C ASN A 192 4.23 -12.65 -9.73
N GLU A 193 4.86 -12.92 -10.88
CA GLU A 193 4.38 -12.39 -12.18
C GLU A 193 2.97 -12.87 -12.53
N ASP A 194 2.62 -14.10 -12.12
CA ASP A 194 1.27 -14.64 -12.28
C ASP A 194 0.39 -14.14 -11.11
N PRO A 195 -0.61 -13.28 -11.35
CA PRO A 195 -1.49 -12.79 -10.29
C PRO A 195 -2.23 -13.91 -9.55
N GLY A 196 -2.50 -15.04 -10.22
CA GLY A 196 -3.17 -16.18 -9.62
C GLY A 196 -2.31 -16.98 -8.63
N ARG A 197 -0.99 -16.73 -8.59
CA ARG A 197 -0.06 -17.36 -7.65
C ARG A 197 0.26 -16.50 -6.43
N ARG A 198 -0.18 -15.25 -6.43
CA ARG A 198 0.00 -14.36 -5.27
C ARG A 198 -0.96 -14.80 -4.15
N PRO A 199 -0.51 -14.81 -2.89
CA PRO A 199 -1.36 -15.19 -1.78
C PRO A 199 -2.41 -14.11 -1.50
N ASN A 200 -3.42 -14.46 -0.71
CA ASN A 200 -4.30 -13.50 -0.07
C ASN A 200 -3.68 -13.00 1.25
N PHE A 201 -4.13 -11.84 1.73
CA PHE A 201 -3.60 -11.25 2.98
C PHE A 201 -3.78 -12.14 4.21
N ASP A 202 -4.92 -12.82 4.33
CA ASP A 202 -5.20 -13.77 5.43
C ASP A 202 -4.22 -14.94 5.48
N GLN A 203 -3.65 -15.35 4.33
CA GLN A 203 -2.65 -16.41 4.25
C GLN A 203 -1.26 -15.97 4.73
N ILE A 204 -0.91 -14.69 4.58
CA ILE A 204 0.43 -14.18 4.92
C ILE A 204 0.53 -13.58 6.34
N ILE A 205 -0.59 -13.12 6.93
CA ILE A 205 -0.63 -12.62 8.32
C ILE A 205 0.02 -13.61 9.31
N PRO A 206 -0.36 -14.91 9.36
CA PRO A 206 0.26 -15.85 10.31
C PRO A 206 1.73 -16.16 10.00
N ILE A 207 2.20 -15.86 8.78
CA ILE A 207 3.61 -15.98 8.42
C ILE A 207 4.39 -14.80 8.99
N LEU A 208 3.87 -13.57 8.81
CA LEU A 208 4.45 -12.34 9.34
C LEU A 208 4.51 -12.35 10.88
N GLU A 209 3.45 -12.81 11.54
CA GLU A 209 3.40 -12.93 13.01
C GLU A 209 4.43 -13.93 13.57
N LYS A 210 4.90 -14.89 12.76
CA LYS A 210 5.99 -15.80 13.16
C LYS A 210 7.38 -15.21 12.91
N MET A 211 7.46 -14.07 12.21
CA MET A 211 8.69 -13.35 11.92
C MET A 211 8.94 -12.19 12.89
N SER A 212 7.94 -11.81 13.70
CA SER A 212 8.01 -10.71 14.67
C SER A 212 8.85 -11.04 15.89
#